data_AF-L1JEP7-F1
#
_entry.id   AF-L1JEP7-F1
#
_cell.length_a   1.000
_cell.length_b   1.000
_cell.length_c   1.000
_cell.angle_alpha   90.00
_cell.angle_beta   90.00
_cell.angle_gamma   90.00
#
_symmetry.space_group_name_H-M   'P 1'
#
loop_
_entity.id
_entity.type
_entity.pdbx_description
1 polymer ?
#
loop_
_entity_poly.entity_id
_entity_poly.type
_entity_poly.pdbx_seq_one_letter_code
_entity_poly.pdbx_strand_id
1 'polypeptide(L)'
;MGGASSSYFLRRLVGSEVEIQVFEAEDRVGGRCKHLKHTDSASGEERLFEVGASIIFEKNHYARTISLDLGLNHTRSGGRSFGLWDGSRLVFQSLHLPWNQTRPSSFLTSLGLMARYGRSLVLLKALVKKTLESFLKIYDKQEAAESFETAEELWSSVGLYHLTQESLGEELKLHGLNEKLMRELVGAVNRVNYNQDNSLNALAGMVSLCPLVAGSVFAIREGNAALPEAMIENSADVLSLKKRISQVTINTTSLDRRYTLWSDDKEEGQFDALVLATPLELSSIKFVKIGTQGKEGEALSDEHDMQAGEEELELDHSSDILFRTTHSTFVQGVLNASRLTGGAKWLTGWSRKAGAASRVPDSIYATEDSQDFFTSISHYGHNVYKIFSPRRLLKDEIDQLFSVYEVLEEKEWKAYPHFRPPEQLKSFRPIADERIYYVNAIEKAVSAVEVSAIGGRNVALMLCSDMFPSKCSKSTQQREEL
;
A
#
# COMPACT_ATOMS: atom_id res chain seq x y z
N MET A 1 -6.08 5.19 4.79
CA MET A 1 -5.92 3.87 5.46
C MET A 1 -5.28 4.01 6.83
N GLY A 2 -4.00 4.41 6.93
CA GLY A 2 -3.27 4.49 8.21
C GLY A 2 -4.01 5.23 9.34
N GLY A 3 -4.43 6.48 9.11
CA GLY A 3 -5.18 7.27 10.11
C GLY A 3 -6.52 6.65 10.50
N ALA A 4 -7.26 6.11 9.53
CA ALA A 4 -8.52 5.41 9.77
C ALA A 4 -8.33 4.15 10.63
N SER A 5 -7.30 3.35 10.35
CA SER A 5 -6.96 2.19 11.18
C SER A 5 -6.50 2.59 12.58
N SER A 6 -5.68 3.64 12.73
CA SER A 6 -5.27 4.13 14.05
C SER A 6 -6.46 4.58 14.89
N SER A 7 -7.36 5.38 14.31
CA SER A 7 -8.61 5.81 14.94
C SER A 7 -9.44 4.61 15.39
N TYR A 8 -9.66 3.65 14.48
CA TYR A 8 -10.46 2.45 14.74
C TYR A 8 -9.87 1.56 15.84
N PHE A 9 -8.57 1.29 15.80
CA PHE A 9 -7.92 0.49 16.84
C PHE A 9 -7.87 1.21 18.17
N LEU A 10 -7.59 2.51 18.18
CA LEU A 10 -7.55 3.31 19.41
C LEU A 10 -8.91 3.28 20.09
N ARG A 11 -10.00 3.58 19.35
CA ARG A 11 -11.37 3.51 19.89
C ARG A 11 -11.67 2.15 20.54
N ARG A 12 -11.21 1.05 19.95
CA ARG A 12 -11.41 -0.31 20.50
C ARG A 12 -10.55 -0.61 21.72
N LEU A 13 -9.37 0.00 21.83
CA LEU A 13 -8.47 -0.18 22.98
C LEU A 13 -8.94 0.62 24.20
N VAL A 14 -9.39 1.86 24.00
CA VAL A 14 -9.65 2.78 25.13
C VAL A 14 -11.11 3.20 25.29
N GLY A 15 -11.99 2.90 24.33
CA GLY A 15 -13.41 3.20 24.41
C GLY A 15 -13.69 4.70 24.31
N SER A 16 -14.67 5.20 25.07
CA SER A 16 -15.10 6.61 25.07
C SER A 16 -14.22 7.55 25.92
N GLU A 17 -13.09 7.07 26.45
CA GLU A 17 -12.15 7.87 27.25
C GLU A 17 -11.30 8.84 26.42
N VAL A 18 -11.35 8.71 25.09
CA VAL A 18 -10.73 9.64 24.15
C VAL A 18 -11.77 10.26 23.25
N GLU A 19 -11.58 11.53 22.95
CA GLU A 19 -12.21 12.20 21.82
C GLU A 19 -11.26 12.11 20.62
N ILE A 20 -11.73 11.61 19.49
CA ILE A 20 -10.94 11.43 18.27
C ILE A 20 -11.46 12.37 17.20
N GLN A 21 -10.62 13.35 16.83
CA GLN A 21 -10.89 14.26 15.71
C GLN A 21 -9.96 13.94 14.54
N VAL A 22 -10.52 13.89 13.33
CA VAL A 22 -9.80 13.55 12.10
C VAL A 22 -9.90 14.70 11.11
N PHE A 23 -8.74 15.19 10.68
CA PHE A 23 -8.61 16.24 9.66
C PHE A 23 -8.11 15.62 8.35
N GLU A 24 -8.87 15.81 7.28
CA GLU A 24 -8.56 15.32 5.94
C GLU A 24 -8.53 16.48 4.96
N ALA A 25 -7.44 16.58 4.20
CA ALA A 25 -7.21 17.69 3.28
C ALA A 25 -8.12 17.61 2.05
N GLU A 26 -8.50 16.39 1.64
CA GLU A 26 -9.41 16.16 0.53
C GLU A 26 -10.88 16.21 0.99
N ASP A 27 -11.80 16.18 0.02
CA ASP A 27 -13.24 16.13 0.25
C ASP A 27 -13.79 14.73 0.50
N ARG A 28 -12.90 13.76 0.76
CA ARG A 28 -13.22 12.35 0.95
C ARG A 28 -12.18 11.65 1.82
N VAL A 29 -12.59 10.57 2.48
CA VAL A 29 -11.69 9.66 3.19
C VAL A 29 -11.08 8.64 2.21
N GLY A 30 -9.95 8.05 2.60
CA GLY A 30 -9.39 6.87 1.94
C GLY A 30 -8.01 7.07 1.32
N GLY A 31 -7.61 8.32 1.07
CA GLY A 31 -6.29 8.66 0.51
C GLY A 31 -6.04 7.93 -0.81
N ARG A 32 -5.04 7.04 -0.83
CA ARG A 32 -4.67 6.22 -2.02
C ARG A 32 -5.63 5.07 -2.34
N CYS A 33 -6.63 4.80 -1.51
CA CYS A 33 -7.79 3.98 -1.90
C CYS A 33 -8.78 4.92 -2.61
N LYS A 34 -8.91 4.77 -3.94
CA LYS A 34 -9.79 5.62 -4.77
C LYS A 34 -10.39 4.77 -5.88
N HIS A 35 -11.67 4.99 -6.16
CA HIS A 35 -12.36 4.42 -7.32
C HIS A 35 -12.91 5.53 -8.24
N LEU A 36 -13.08 5.18 -9.52
CA LEU A 36 -13.83 5.93 -10.51
C LEU A 36 -15.26 5.39 -10.54
N LYS A 37 -16.24 6.29 -10.54
CA LYS A 37 -17.62 5.95 -10.87
C LYS A 37 -17.83 6.14 -12.36
N HIS A 38 -18.30 5.11 -13.06
CA HIS A 38 -18.66 5.20 -14.46
C HIS A 38 -20.03 4.58 -14.68
N THR A 39 -20.90 5.32 -15.35
CA THR A 39 -22.21 4.83 -15.76
C THR A 39 -22.12 4.30 -17.18
N ASP A 40 -22.40 3.02 -17.35
CA ASP A 40 -22.46 2.41 -18.67
C ASP A 40 -23.63 3.02 -19.45
N SER A 41 -23.33 3.67 -20.58
CA SER A 41 -24.34 4.35 -21.41
C SER A 41 -25.39 3.41 -22.02
N ALA A 42 -25.08 2.12 -22.16
CA ALA A 42 -26.00 1.14 -22.72
C ALA A 42 -26.94 0.52 -21.67
N SER A 43 -26.42 0.24 -20.47
CA SER A 43 -27.20 -0.41 -19.39
C SER A 43 -27.75 0.56 -18.35
N GLY A 44 -27.19 1.77 -18.24
CA GLY A 44 -27.48 2.73 -17.18
C GLY A 44 -26.94 2.33 -15.80
N GLU A 45 -26.17 1.23 -15.71
CA GLU A 45 -25.64 0.73 -14.44
C GLU A 45 -24.39 1.53 -14.03
N GLU A 46 -24.37 2.05 -12.79
CA GLU A 46 -23.18 2.64 -12.19
C GLU A 46 -22.21 1.54 -11.74
N ARG A 47 -20.94 1.68 -12.13
CA ARG A 47 -19.87 0.76 -11.78
C ARG A 47 -18.69 1.49 -11.16
N LEU A 48 -18.02 0.80 -10.24
CA LEU A 48 -16.82 1.29 -9.58
C LEU A 48 -15.60 0.63 -10.18
N PHE A 49 -14.64 1.44 -10.60
CA PHE A 49 -13.34 0.98 -11.08
C PHE A 49 -12.23 1.48 -10.16
N GLU A 50 -11.52 0.57 -9.50
CA GLU A 50 -10.44 0.94 -8.58
C GLU A 50 -9.28 1.62 -9.33
N VAL A 51 -9.02 2.88 -8.98
CA VAL A 51 -7.90 3.68 -9.49
C VAL A 51 -6.58 3.20 -8.88
N GLY A 52 -6.61 2.73 -7.63
CA GLY A 52 -5.66 1.71 -7.18
C GLY A 52 -6.02 1.15 -5.82
N ALA A 53 -5.04 0.54 -5.13
CA ALA A 53 -5.33 -0.49 -4.12
C ALA A 53 -6.38 -1.50 -4.65
N SER A 54 -6.22 -2.00 -5.88
CA SER A 54 -7.31 -2.65 -6.62
C SER A 54 -7.74 -4.03 -6.11
N ILE A 55 -6.92 -4.68 -5.28
CA ILE A 55 -7.18 -6.02 -4.72
C ILE A 55 -6.59 -6.12 -3.31
N ILE A 56 -7.21 -6.93 -2.47
CA ILE A 56 -6.78 -7.24 -1.10
C ILE A 56 -6.45 -8.72 -1.04
N PHE A 57 -5.30 -9.07 -0.46
CA PHE A 57 -4.88 -10.46 -0.30
C PHE A 57 -5.66 -11.13 0.83
N GLU A 58 -6.14 -12.37 0.63
CA GLU A 58 -7.00 -13.03 1.63
C GLU A 58 -6.35 -13.24 3.00
N LYS A 59 -5.02 -13.24 3.09
CA LYS A 59 -4.29 -13.37 4.36
C LYS A 59 -3.92 -12.03 5.00
N ASN A 60 -4.37 -10.92 4.43
CA ASN A 60 -4.32 -9.61 5.08
C ASN A 60 -5.35 -9.62 6.21
N HIS A 61 -4.88 -9.80 7.45
CA HIS A 61 -5.75 -10.06 8.59
C HIS A 61 -6.64 -8.86 8.87
N TYR A 62 -6.07 -7.67 9.05
CA TYR A 62 -6.82 -6.47 9.43
C TYR A 62 -7.77 -6.02 8.33
N ALA A 63 -7.32 -5.91 7.08
CA ALA A 63 -8.20 -5.51 6.00
C ALA A 63 -9.39 -6.47 5.84
N ARG A 64 -9.17 -7.78 6.03
CA ARG A 64 -10.22 -8.80 5.92
C ARG A 64 -11.15 -8.82 7.13
N THR A 65 -10.64 -8.86 8.35
CA THR A 65 -11.47 -8.97 9.55
C THR A 65 -12.26 -7.69 9.79
N ILE A 66 -11.63 -6.53 9.66
CA ILE A 66 -12.31 -5.24 9.86
C ILE A 66 -13.40 -5.01 8.81
N SER A 67 -13.15 -5.34 7.54
CA SER A 67 -14.20 -5.20 6.52
C SER A 67 -15.41 -6.09 6.80
N LEU A 68 -15.20 -7.32 7.29
CA LEU A 68 -16.30 -8.20 7.69
C LEU A 68 -17.02 -7.70 8.95
N ASP A 69 -16.27 -7.25 9.97
CA ASP A 69 -16.83 -6.71 11.21
C ASP A 69 -17.70 -5.47 10.96
N LEU A 70 -17.33 -4.66 9.96
CA LEU A 70 -18.07 -3.46 9.53
C LEU A 70 -19.16 -3.75 8.49
N GLY A 71 -19.43 -5.02 8.18
CA GLY A 71 -20.52 -5.43 7.29
C GLY A 71 -20.27 -5.16 5.79
N LEU A 72 -19.03 -4.93 5.38
CA LEU A 72 -18.68 -4.71 3.98
C LEU A 72 -18.62 -6.05 3.21
N ASN A 73 -19.09 -6.03 1.96
CA ASN A 73 -19.24 -7.25 1.18
C ASN A 73 -17.99 -7.54 0.34
N HIS A 74 -17.49 -8.77 0.38
CA HIS A 74 -16.37 -9.18 -0.46
C HIS A 74 -16.87 -9.68 -1.80
N THR A 75 -16.29 -9.16 -2.87
CA THR A 75 -16.38 -9.73 -4.21
C THR A 75 -15.12 -10.53 -4.49
N ARG A 76 -15.30 -11.78 -4.92
CA ARG A 76 -14.16 -12.57 -5.40
C ARG A 76 -13.76 -12.03 -6.76
N SER A 77 -12.49 -11.68 -6.92
CA SER A 77 -11.94 -11.47 -8.25
C SER A 77 -11.92 -12.83 -8.94
N GLY A 78 -12.82 -13.05 -9.91
CA GLY A 78 -12.82 -14.25 -10.73
C GLY A 78 -11.44 -14.45 -11.39
N GLY A 79 -11.05 -15.70 -11.62
CA GLY A 79 -9.77 -16.05 -12.25
C GLY A 79 -9.68 -15.52 -13.68
N ARG A 80 -9.25 -14.26 -13.82
CA ARG A 80 -9.01 -13.58 -15.09
C ARG A 80 -7.76 -14.15 -15.76
N SER A 81 -7.84 -14.30 -17.07
CA SER A 81 -6.70 -14.74 -17.87
C SER A 81 -5.61 -13.66 -17.89
N PHE A 82 -4.35 -14.06 -17.84
CA PHE A 82 -3.22 -13.13 -17.92
C PHE A 82 -2.16 -13.55 -18.94
N GLY A 83 -1.34 -12.60 -19.38
CA GLY A 83 -0.17 -12.84 -20.21
C GLY A 83 1.03 -12.00 -19.80
N LEU A 84 2.23 -12.48 -20.12
CA LEU A 84 3.50 -11.80 -19.89
C LEU A 84 4.03 -11.27 -21.22
N TRP A 85 4.28 -9.97 -21.32
CA TRP A 85 4.63 -9.27 -22.55
C TRP A 85 6.07 -8.76 -22.53
N ASP A 86 6.90 -9.19 -23.50
CA ASP A 86 8.33 -8.81 -23.57
C ASP A 86 8.60 -7.49 -24.32
N GLY A 87 7.55 -6.75 -24.70
CA GLY A 87 7.63 -5.58 -25.57
C GLY A 87 7.30 -5.88 -27.04
N SER A 88 7.33 -7.16 -27.44
CA SER A 88 7.10 -7.58 -28.83
C SER A 88 6.09 -8.72 -28.98
N ARG A 89 6.04 -9.63 -28.01
CA ARG A 89 5.16 -10.80 -27.99
C ARG A 89 4.81 -11.19 -26.57
N LEU A 90 3.74 -11.97 -26.45
CA LEU A 90 3.46 -12.70 -25.22
C LEU A 90 4.47 -13.84 -25.07
N VAL A 91 5.24 -13.86 -23.99
CA VAL A 91 6.17 -14.98 -23.66
C VAL A 91 5.48 -16.06 -22.84
N PHE A 92 4.37 -15.73 -22.22
CA PHE A 92 3.49 -16.63 -21.48
C PHE A 92 2.04 -16.13 -21.55
N GLN A 93 1.09 -17.05 -21.54
CA GLN A 93 -0.34 -16.76 -21.41
C GLN A 93 -1.01 -17.87 -20.60
N SER A 94 -1.85 -17.48 -19.63
CA SER A 94 -2.68 -18.41 -18.88
C SER A 94 -3.70 -19.09 -19.79
N LEU A 95 -3.95 -20.37 -19.55
CA LEU A 95 -4.88 -21.15 -20.35
C LEU A 95 -6.28 -21.05 -19.75
N HIS A 96 -7.24 -20.50 -20.51
CA HIS A 96 -8.65 -20.56 -20.15
C HIS A 96 -9.34 -21.60 -21.05
N LEU A 97 -9.79 -22.72 -20.46
CA LEU A 97 -10.66 -23.68 -21.14
C LEU A 97 -12.12 -23.38 -20.79
N PRO A 98 -13.08 -23.53 -21.73
CA PRO A 98 -14.50 -23.47 -21.41
C PRO A 98 -14.89 -24.63 -20.49
N TRP A 99 -15.90 -24.40 -19.65
CA TRP A 99 -16.32 -25.23 -18.50
C TRP A 99 -16.71 -26.70 -18.82
N ASN A 100 -16.73 -27.10 -20.10
CA ASN A 100 -17.11 -28.43 -20.57
C ASN A 100 -15.93 -29.43 -20.74
N GLN A 101 -14.73 -29.13 -20.23
CA GLN A 101 -13.61 -30.09 -20.20
C GLN A 101 -13.14 -30.39 -18.77
N THR A 102 -12.82 -31.66 -18.54
CA THR A 102 -12.51 -32.35 -17.26
C THR A 102 -11.31 -31.82 -16.45
N ARG A 103 -10.71 -30.68 -16.82
CA ARG A 103 -9.55 -30.11 -16.11
C ARG A 103 -9.74 -28.62 -15.83
N PRO A 104 -9.58 -28.15 -14.57
CA PRO A 104 -9.66 -26.73 -14.26
C PRO A 104 -8.53 -25.95 -14.96
N SER A 105 -8.87 -24.82 -15.57
CA SER A 105 -7.95 -23.90 -16.27
C SER A 105 -6.72 -23.48 -15.45
N SER A 106 -6.90 -23.36 -14.13
CA SER A 106 -5.83 -23.07 -13.16
C SER A 106 -4.74 -24.15 -13.10
N PHE A 107 -5.11 -25.42 -13.28
CA PHE A 107 -4.16 -26.54 -13.29
C PHE A 107 -3.25 -26.51 -14.52
N LEU A 108 -3.82 -26.26 -15.70
CA LEU A 108 -3.03 -26.19 -16.93
C LEU A 108 -2.13 -24.96 -16.97
N THR A 109 -2.60 -23.82 -16.47
CA THR A 109 -1.77 -22.62 -16.29
C THR A 109 -0.58 -22.92 -15.37
N SER A 110 -0.82 -23.63 -14.26
CA SER A 110 0.24 -24.05 -13.35
C SER A 110 1.26 -24.98 -14.02
N LEU A 111 0.80 -25.93 -14.84
CA LEU A 111 1.68 -26.81 -15.61
C LEU A 111 2.50 -26.04 -16.65
N GLY A 112 1.91 -25.05 -17.33
CA GLY A 112 2.60 -24.16 -18.26
C GLY A 112 3.69 -23.34 -17.59
N LEU A 113 3.42 -22.79 -16.40
CA LEU A 113 4.42 -22.07 -15.60
C LEU A 113 5.56 -23.01 -15.16
N MET A 114 5.23 -24.22 -14.72
CA MET A 114 6.23 -25.24 -14.35
C MET A 114 7.07 -25.67 -15.55
N ALA A 115 6.47 -25.86 -16.73
CA ALA A 115 7.21 -26.17 -17.94
C ALA A 115 8.15 -25.03 -18.37
N ARG A 116 7.75 -23.77 -18.15
CA ARG A 116 8.54 -22.59 -18.54
C ARG A 116 9.69 -22.28 -17.58
N TYR A 117 9.46 -22.42 -16.28
CA TYR A 117 10.35 -21.95 -15.22
C TYR A 117 10.94 -23.07 -14.35
N GLY A 118 10.40 -24.28 -14.41
CA GLY A 118 10.92 -25.47 -13.76
C GLY A 118 11.13 -25.30 -12.26
N ARG A 119 12.31 -25.74 -11.80
CA ARG A 119 12.70 -25.73 -10.39
C ARG A 119 12.70 -24.33 -9.77
N SER A 120 13.01 -23.27 -10.52
CA SER A 120 13.03 -21.91 -9.97
C SER A 120 11.64 -21.45 -9.52
N LEU A 121 10.56 -21.95 -10.13
CA LEU A 121 9.20 -21.66 -9.65
C LEU A 121 8.91 -22.33 -8.29
N VAL A 122 9.46 -23.51 -8.05
CA VAL A 122 9.35 -24.20 -6.75
C VAL A 122 10.13 -23.45 -5.68
N LEU A 123 11.36 -23.01 -6.00
CA LEU A 123 12.19 -22.20 -5.11
C LEU A 123 11.52 -20.88 -4.77
N LEU A 124 10.98 -20.16 -5.76
CA LEU A 124 10.20 -18.93 -5.55
C LEU A 124 9.04 -19.16 -4.59
N LYS A 125 8.26 -20.22 -4.81
CA LYS A 125 7.11 -20.54 -3.97
C LYS A 125 7.52 -20.82 -2.52
N ALA A 126 8.62 -21.56 -2.32
CA ALA A 126 9.13 -21.85 -0.98
C ALA A 126 9.60 -20.58 -0.27
N LEU A 127 10.35 -19.73 -0.97
CA LEU A 127 10.90 -18.49 -0.42
C LEU A 127 9.80 -17.51 -0.03
N VAL A 128 8.85 -17.21 -0.94
CA VAL A 128 7.71 -16.32 -0.66
C VAL A 128 6.84 -16.84 0.48
N LYS A 129 6.60 -18.16 0.57
CA LYS A 129 5.85 -18.75 1.69
C LYS A 129 6.56 -18.57 3.02
N LYS A 130 7.88 -18.77 3.07
CA LYS A 130 8.69 -18.55 4.27
C LYS A 130 8.63 -17.08 4.71
N THR A 131 8.77 -16.13 3.77
CA THR A 131 8.61 -14.70 4.08
C THR A 131 7.21 -14.41 4.62
N LEU A 132 6.17 -14.95 4.00
CA LEU A 132 4.79 -14.79 4.46
C LEU A 132 4.57 -15.36 5.86
N GLU A 133 5.10 -16.55 6.17
CA GLU A 133 5.02 -17.14 7.51
C GLU A 133 5.64 -16.24 8.57
N SER A 134 6.77 -15.61 8.28
CA SER A 134 7.34 -14.58 9.16
C SER A 134 6.47 -13.33 9.24
N PHE A 135 5.94 -12.83 8.12
CA PHE A 135 5.09 -11.64 8.07
C PHE A 135 3.85 -11.79 8.95
N LEU A 136 3.20 -12.96 8.92
CA LEU A 136 1.97 -13.22 9.68
C LEU A 136 2.19 -13.15 11.21
N LYS A 137 3.42 -13.32 11.71
CA LYS A 137 3.75 -13.21 13.15
C LYS A 137 3.55 -11.78 13.69
N ILE A 138 3.48 -10.77 12.83
CA ILE A 138 3.20 -9.39 13.26
C ILE A 138 1.86 -9.32 14.01
N TYR A 139 0.86 -10.08 13.55
CA TYR A 139 -0.46 -10.07 14.18
C TYR A 139 -0.41 -10.66 15.60
N ASP A 140 0.31 -11.75 15.81
CA ASP A 140 0.49 -12.37 17.14
C ASP A 140 1.12 -11.38 18.12
N LYS A 141 2.12 -10.61 17.65
CA LYS A 141 2.79 -9.57 18.45
C LYS A 141 1.85 -8.42 18.83
N GLN A 142 1.09 -7.90 17.86
CA GLN A 142 0.14 -6.82 18.09
C GLN A 142 -1.12 -7.25 18.88
N GLU A 143 -1.44 -8.54 18.85
CA GLU A 143 -2.46 -9.15 19.73
C GLU A 143 -1.95 -9.29 21.16
N ALA A 144 -0.67 -9.62 21.34
CA ALA A 144 0.03 -9.60 22.63
C ALA A 144 0.32 -8.18 23.15
N ALA A 145 -0.26 -7.14 22.54
CA ALA A 145 -0.05 -5.73 22.85
C ALA A 145 1.40 -5.25 22.76
N GLU A 146 2.26 -5.95 22.00
CA GLU A 146 3.58 -5.45 21.66
C GLU A 146 3.45 -4.25 20.70
N SER A 147 4.16 -3.17 21.00
CA SER A 147 4.34 -2.03 20.11
C SER A 147 5.82 -1.71 19.94
N PHE A 148 6.16 -1.07 18.83
CA PHE A 148 7.53 -0.83 18.40
C PHE A 148 7.74 0.67 18.18
N GLU A 149 8.84 1.23 18.68
CA GLU A 149 9.17 2.65 18.50
C GLU A 149 9.64 2.92 17.07
N THR A 150 10.31 1.94 16.44
CA THR A 150 10.77 2.06 15.05
C THR A 150 10.22 0.98 14.12
N ALA A 151 10.14 1.31 12.83
CA ALA A 151 9.80 0.30 11.82
C ALA A 151 10.87 -0.80 11.74
N GLU A 152 12.15 -0.48 11.98
CA GLU A 152 13.24 -1.46 12.06
C GLU A 152 13.00 -2.50 13.16
N GLU A 153 12.63 -2.07 14.36
CA GLU A 153 12.30 -2.97 15.47
C GLU A 153 11.15 -3.91 15.11
N LEU A 154 10.08 -3.38 14.52
CA LEU A 154 8.92 -4.18 14.10
C LEU A 154 9.34 -5.26 13.10
N TRP A 155 10.05 -4.90 12.02
CA TRP A 155 10.48 -5.87 11.01
C TRP A 155 11.55 -6.84 11.52
N SER A 156 12.41 -6.40 12.43
CA SER A 156 13.41 -7.25 13.08
C SER A 156 12.75 -8.28 13.99
N SER A 157 11.68 -7.90 14.69
CA SER A 157 10.95 -8.79 15.60
C SER A 157 10.36 -10.03 14.92
N VAL A 158 10.11 -9.95 13.61
CA VAL A 158 9.61 -11.05 12.78
C VAL A 158 10.67 -11.61 11.81
N GLY A 159 11.92 -11.14 11.93
CA GLY A 159 13.06 -11.62 11.15
C GLY A 159 13.02 -11.20 9.68
N LEU A 160 12.40 -10.08 9.34
CA LEU A 160 12.22 -9.59 7.97
C LEU A 160 13.01 -8.31 7.66
N TYR A 161 13.62 -7.66 8.66
CA TYR A 161 14.37 -6.42 8.45
C TYR A 161 15.49 -6.54 7.40
N HIS A 162 16.26 -7.63 7.43
CA HIS A 162 17.34 -7.87 6.45
C HIS A 162 16.90 -7.78 4.98
N LEU A 163 15.65 -8.16 4.67
CA LEU A 163 15.11 -8.08 3.31
C LEU A 163 14.83 -6.63 2.85
N THR A 164 14.88 -5.67 3.76
CA THR A 164 14.85 -4.24 3.40
C THR A 164 16.24 -3.71 3.04
N GLN A 165 17.30 -4.49 3.26
CA GLN A 165 18.68 -4.02 3.13
C GLN A 165 19.36 -4.43 1.82
N GLU A 166 18.71 -5.28 1.01
CA GLU A 166 19.20 -5.76 -0.28
C GLU A 166 18.11 -5.72 -1.35
N SER A 167 18.51 -5.76 -2.63
CA SER A 167 17.55 -5.83 -3.72
C SER A 167 16.90 -7.21 -3.82
N LEU A 168 15.65 -7.26 -4.29
CA LEU A 168 14.99 -8.52 -4.58
C LEU A 168 15.81 -9.36 -5.57
N GLY A 169 16.40 -8.72 -6.58
CA GLY A 169 17.22 -9.39 -7.58
C GLY A 169 18.41 -10.15 -6.97
N GLU A 170 19.10 -9.55 -6.00
CA GLU A 170 20.21 -10.17 -5.27
C GLU A 170 19.74 -11.33 -4.40
N GLU A 171 18.67 -11.13 -3.62
CA GLU A 171 18.10 -12.16 -2.75
C GLU A 171 17.61 -13.39 -3.53
N LEU A 172 16.97 -13.18 -4.69
CA LEU A 172 16.52 -14.26 -5.56
C LEU A 172 17.70 -15.03 -6.19
N LYS A 173 18.76 -14.32 -6.60
CA LYS A 173 19.98 -14.93 -7.13
C LYS A 173 20.69 -15.78 -6.08
N LEU A 174 20.80 -15.27 -4.85
CA LEU A 174 21.38 -15.98 -3.72
C LEU A 174 20.68 -17.32 -3.48
N HIS A 175 19.36 -17.35 -3.63
CA HIS A 175 18.53 -18.55 -3.49
C HIS A 175 18.48 -19.44 -4.76
N GLY A 176 19.27 -19.15 -5.79
CA GLY A 176 19.42 -19.98 -6.98
C GLY A 176 18.25 -19.89 -7.97
N LEU A 177 17.48 -18.81 -7.95
CA LEU A 177 16.47 -18.56 -8.98
C LEU A 177 17.14 -18.13 -10.29
N ASN A 178 16.59 -18.59 -11.42
CA ASN A 178 17.14 -18.26 -12.72
C ASN A 178 16.63 -16.89 -13.22
N GLU A 179 17.47 -16.24 -14.03
CA GLU A 179 17.19 -14.94 -14.66
C GLU A 179 15.88 -14.91 -15.45
N LYS A 180 15.51 -16.02 -16.10
CA LYS A 180 14.31 -16.08 -16.93
C LYS A 180 13.03 -15.89 -16.11
N LEU A 181 12.89 -16.61 -15.00
CA LEU A 181 11.76 -16.43 -14.08
C LEU A 181 11.78 -15.04 -13.44
N MET A 182 12.97 -14.57 -13.07
CA MET A 182 13.14 -13.26 -12.45
C MET A 182 12.66 -12.13 -13.38
N ARG A 183 13.14 -12.09 -14.62
CA ARG A 183 12.81 -11.04 -15.60
C ARG A 183 11.37 -11.13 -16.10
N GLU A 184 10.88 -12.33 -16.36
CA GLU A 184 9.57 -12.50 -17.00
C GLU A 184 8.41 -12.47 -16.01
N LEU A 185 8.48 -13.25 -14.93
CA LEU A 185 7.36 -13.40 -14.00
C LEU A 185 7.48 -12.45 -12.81
N VAL A 186 8.63 -12.46 -12.12
CA VAL A 186 8.80 -11.67 -10.89
C VAL A 186 8.85 -10.18 -11.21
N GLY A 187 9.62 -9.79 -12.23
CA GLY A 187 9.69 -8.41 -12.71
C GLY A 187 8.35 -7.89 -13.21
N ALA A 188 7.54 -8.72 -13.89
CA ALA A 188 6.20 -8.32 -14.32
C ALA A 188 5.27 -8.03 -13.13
N VAL A 189 5.29 -8.88 -12.09
CA VAL A 189 4.48 -8.66 -10.87
C VAL A 189 4.90 -7.37 -10.16
N ASN A 190 6.20 -7.12 -10.01
CA ASN A 190 6.70 -5.93 -9.34
C ASN A 190 6.45 -4.64 -10.13
N ARG A 191 6.54 -4.70 -11.46
CA ARG A 191 6.20 -3.56 -12.33
C ARG A 191 4.71 -3.21 -12.29
N VAL A 192 3.83 -4.19 -12.03
CA VAL A 192 2.40 -3.94 -11.87
C VAL A 192 2.09 -3.35 -10.50
N ASN A 193 2.70 -3.90 -9.44
CA ASN A 193 2.37 -3.52 -8.07
C ASN A 193 3.09 -2.26 -7.59
N TYR A 194 4.35 -2.06 -7.99
CA TYR A 194 5.20 -0.96 -7.52
C TYR A 194 5.78 -0.10 -8.64
N ASN A 195 5.46 -0.42 -9.91
CA ASN A 195 6.09 0.22 -11.06
C ASN A 195 7.63 0.11 -11.03
N GLN A 196 8.21 -0.83 -10.27
CA GLN A 196 9.65 -1.05 -10.16
C GLN A 196 10.02 -2.46 -10.65
N ASP A 197 11.22 -2.60 -11.19
CA ASP A 197 11.80 -3.91 -11.49
C ASP A 197 12.34 -4.56 -10.21
N ASN A 198 13.06 -5.67 -10.34
CA ASN A 198 13.62 -6.41 -9.21
C ASN A 198 14.74 -5.67 -8.46
N SER A 199 15.04 -4.40 -8.76
CA SER A 199 15.92 -3.54 -7.96
C SER A 199 15.27 -3.04 -6.66
N LEU A 200 13.95 -3.15 -6.51
CA LEU A 200 13.28 -2.80 -5.25
C LEU A 200 13.81 -3.66 -4.09
N ASN A 201 13.63 -3.22 -2.85
CA ASN A 201 14.04 -4.02 -1.69
C ASN A 201 13.33 -5.39 -1.68
N ALA A 202 14.03 -6.42 -1.20
CA ALA A 202 13.55 -7.79 -1.23
C ALA A 202 12.22 -7.97 -0.47
N LEU A 203 12.00 -7.26 0.63
CA LEU A 203 10.78 -7.39 1.43
C LEU A 203 9.53 -6.97 0.63
N ALA A 204 9.55 -5.78 0.03
CA ALA A 204 8.47 -5.30 -0.82
C ALA A 204 8.23 -6.23 -2.01
N GLY A 205 9.31 -6.71 -2.62
CA GLY A 205 9.29 -7.71 -3.69
C GLY A 205 8.62 -9.02 -3.30
N MET A 206 8.97 -9.60 -2.15
CA MET A 206 8.37 -10.84 -1.66
C MET A 206 6.89 -10.67 -1.32
N VAL A 207 6.50 -9.56 -0.67
CA VAL A 207 5.10 -9.27 -0.35
C VAL A 207 4.26 -9.10 -1.62
N SER A 208 4.81 -8.45 -2.65
CA SER A 208 4.20 -8.32 -3.98
C SER A 208 3.82 -9.66 -4.62
N LEU A 209 4.63 -10.70 -4.35
CA LEU A 209 4.47 -12.04 -4.91
C LEU A 209 3.52 -12.95 -4.09
N CYS A 210 3.12 -12.54 -2.88
CA CYS A 210 2.26 -13.34 -2.01
C CYS A 210 0.95 -13.79 -2.70
N PRO A 211 0.19 -12.92 -3.39
CA PRO A 211 -1.00 -13.36 -4.14
C PRO A 211 -0.71 -14.41 -5.21
N LEU A 212 0.42 -14.30 -5.92
CA LEU A 212 0.79 -15.25 -6.95
C LEU A 212 1.08 -16.65 -6.38
N VAL A 213 1.64 -16.72 -5.17
CA VAL A 213 2.17 -17.96 -4.58
C VAL A 213 1.24 -18.59 -3.54
N ALA A 214 0.53 -17.78 -2.77
CA ALA A 214 0.04 -18.17 -1.45
C ALA A 214 -1.45 -17.93 -1.20
N GLY A 215 -2.23 -17.50 -2.19
CA GLY A 215 -3.69 -17.47 -2.04
C GLY A 215 -4.43 -16.58 -3.03
N SER A 216 -5.74 -16.48 -2.83
CA SER A 216 -6.63 -15.62 -3.60
C SER A 216 -6.60 -14.18 -3.12
N VAL A 217 -7.23 -13.34 -3.93
CA VAL A 217 -7.47 -11.94 -3.63
C VAL A 217 -8.96 -11.64 -3.72
N PHE A 218 -9.42 -10.65 -2.97
CA PHE A 218 -10.78 -10.15 -3.01
C PHE A 218 -10.78 -8.62 -3.20
N ALA A 219 -11.93 -8.06 -3.51
CA ALA A 219 -12.19 -6.63 -3.47
C ALA A 219 -13.46 -6.37 -2.66
N ILE A 220 -13.61 -5.17 -2.12
CA ILE A 220 -14.84 -4.76 -1.44
C ILE A 220 -15.84 -4.31 -2.49
N ARG A 221 -17.08 -4.81 -2.41
CA ARG A 221 -18.14 -4.57 -3.41
C ARG A 221 -18.46 -3.08 -3.53
N GLU A 222 -18.47 -2.41 -2.39
CA GLU A 222 -18.70 -0.98 -2.23
C GLU A 222 -17.49 -0.12 -2.65
N GLY A 223 -16.39 -0.76 -3.05
CA GLY A 223 -15.10 -0.13 -3.33
C GLY A 223 -14.15 -0.24 -2.15
N ASN A 224 -12.86 -0.36 -2.41
CA ASN A 224 -11.85 -0.54 -1.36
C ASN A 224 -11.66 0.72 -0.49
N ALA A 225 -12.13 1.89 -0.96
CA ALA A 225 -12.23 3.12 -0.15
C ALA A 225 -13.28 3.03 0.97
N ALA A 226 -14.29 2.14 0.83
CA ALA A 226 -15.32 1.95 1.84
C ALA A 226 -14.76 1.42 3.17
N LEU A 227 -13.63 0.70 3.15
CA LEU A 227 -12.99 0.21 4.37
C LEU A 227 -12.48 1.35 5.28
N PRO A 228 -11.60 2.26 4.83
CA PRO A 228 -11.20 3.39 5.65
C PRO A 228 -12.35 4.35 5.97
N GLU A 229 -13.34 4.51 5.10
CA GLU A 229 -14.55 5.29 5.39
C GLU A 229 -15.32 4.69 6.57
N ALA A 230 -15.68 3.41 6.50
CA ALA A 230 -16.42 2.73 7.57
C ALA A 230 -15.64 2.70 8.90
N MET A 231 -14.30 2.59 8.86
CA MET A 231 -13.47 2.68 10.07
C MET A 231 -13.59 4.05 10.74
N ILE A 232 -13.58 5.15 9.98
CA ILE A 232 -13.72 6.51 10.52
C ILE A 232 -15.12 6.71 11.10
N GLU A 233 -16.17 6.31 10.36
CA GLU A 233 -17.57 6.42 10.81
C GLU A 233 -17.84 5.70 12.13
N ASN A 234 -17.10 4.61 12.42
CA ASN A 234 -17.25 3.82 13.64
C ASN A 234 -16.24 4.17 14.75
N SER A 235 -15.41 5.21 14.58
CA SER A 235 -14.36 5.52 15.56
C SER A 235 -14.13 7.00 15.86
N ALA A 236 -14.19 7.88 14.86
CA ALA A 236 -13.98 9.30 15.02
C ALA A 236 -15.24 10.00 15.56
N ASP A 237 -15.06 10.92 16.50
CA ASP A 237 -16.15 11.78 16.99
C ASP A 237 -16.37 12.98 16.06
N VAL A 238 -15.30 13.46 15.43
CA VAL A 238 -15.34 14.58 14.48
C VAL A 238 -14.53 14.23 13.24
N LEU A 239 -15.13 14.39 12.07
CA LEU A 239 -14.45 14.32 10.77
C LEU A 239 -14.55 15.68 10.07
N SER A 240 -13.40 16.29 9.83
CA SER A 240 -13.26 17.58 9.15
C SER A 240 -12.59 17.38 7.79
N LEU A 241 -13.40 17.38 6.72
CA LEU A 241 -12.95 17.29 5.32
C LEU A 241 -12.55 18.67 4.79
N LYS A 242 -11.75 18.71 3.71
CA LYS A 242 -11.18 19.94 3.13
C LYS A 242 -10.40 20.78 4.15
N LYS A 243 -9.75 20.10 5.10
CA LYS A 243 -8.92 20.70 6.15
C LYS A 243 -7.49 20.22 6.04
N ARG A 244 -6.69 20.99 5.32
CA ARG A 244 -5.25 20.76 5.24
C ARG A 244 -4.57 21.39 6.45
N ILE A 245 -4.03 20.57 7.32
CA ILE A 245 -3.14 21.05 8.37
C ILE A 245 -1.83 21.52 7.72
N SER A 246 -1.44 22.76 8.00
CA SER A 246 -0.22 23.39 7.49
C SER A 246 0.86 23.53 8.56
N GLN A 247 0.48 23.56 9.84
CA GLN A 247 1.42 23.69 10.95
C GLN A 247 0.91 22.98 12.20
N VAL A 248 1.86 22.43 12.96
CA VAL A 248 1.70 21.91 14.31
C VAL A 248 2.56 22.75 15.24
N THR A 249 1.93 23.38 16.23
CA THR A 249 2.66 24.07 17.31
C THR A 249 2.71 23.18 18.54
N ILE A 250 3.92 22.90 19.02
CA ILE A 250 4.21 22.10 20.22
C ILE A 250 4.44 23.05 21.37
N ASN A 251 3.51 23.07 22.33
CA ASN A 251 3.65 23.92 23.50
C ASN A 251 4.31 23.14 24.64
N THR A 252 5.54 23.52 25.00
CA THR A 252 6.29 22.91 26.11
C THR A 252 6.30 23.77 27.37
N THR A 253 5.56 24.88 27.40
CA THR A 253 5.49 25.76 28.58
C THR A 253 4.54 25.25 29.66
N SER A 254 3.65 24.31 29.34
CA SER A 254 2.77 23.64 30.30
C SER A 254 3.32 22.28 30.73
N LEU A 255 3.10 21.91 32.00
CA LEU A 255 3.37 20.56 32.53
C LEU A 255 2.62 19.47 31.72
N ASP A 256 1.44 19.82 31.20
CA ASP A 256 0.71 19.02 30.22
C ASP A 256 1.09 19.45 28.80
N ARG A 257 1.74 18.57 28.04
CA ARG A 257 2.11 18.84 26.64
C ARG A 257 0.86 18.98 25.79
N ARG A 258 0.75 20.09 25.05
CA ARG A 258 -0.40 20.39 24.18
C ARG A 258 0.08 20.70 22.77
N TYR A 259 -0.65 20.19 21.78
CA TYR A 259 -0.36 20.35 20.37
C TYR A 259 -1.47 21.14 19.69
N THR A 260 -1.12 22.29 19.11
CA THR A 260 -2.09 23.16 18.41
C THR A 260 -1.99 22.91 16.91
N LEU A 261 -3.12 22.64 16.26
CA LEU A 261 -3.20 22.44 14.81
C LEU A 261 -3.66 23.70 14.10
N TRP A 262 -3.02 23.99 12.95
CA TRP A 262 -3.33 25.15 12.13
C TRP A 262 -3.67 24.76 10.70
N SER A 263 -4.68 25.39 10.12
CA SER A 263 -5.06 25.28 8.71
C SER A 263 -5.23 26.68 8.14
N ASP A 264 -4.40 27.06 7.16
CA ASP A 264 -4.42 28.40 6.54
C ASP A 264 -4.45 29.55 7.59
N ASP A 265 -3.53 29.49 8.55
CA ASP A 265 -3.39 30.43 9.70
C ASP A 265 -4.57 30.48 10.67
N LYS A 266 -5.52 29.55 10.53
CA LYS A 266 -6.61 29.36 11.48
C LYS A 266 -6.28 28.23 12.45
N GLU A 267 -6.41 28.51 13.75
CA GLU A 267 -6.36 27.47 14.78
C GLU A 267 -7.57 26.53 14.63
N GLU A 268 -7.30 25.24 14.48
CA GLU A 268 -8.32 24.19 14.37
C GLU A 268 -8.58 23.50 15.72
N GLY A 269 -7.65 23.61 16.68
CA GLY A 269 -7.82 23.12 18.05
C GLY A 269 -6.51 22.71 18.73
N GLN A 270 -6.63 22.31 20.00
CA GLN A 270 -5.52 21.83 20.83
C GLN A 270 -5.76 20.38 21.29
N PHE A 271 -4.71 19.57 21.23
CA PHE A 271 -4.78 18.12 21.42
C PHE A 271 -3.70 17.61 22.39
N ASP A 272 -3.96 16.47 23.03
CA ASP A 272 -3.03 15.81 23.96
C ASP A 272 -2.05 14.85 23.29
N ALA A 273 -2.36 14.43 22.07
CA ALA A 273 -1.54 13.59 21.21
C ALA A 273 -1.93 13.77 19.74
N LEU A 274 -1.01 13.50 18.82
CA LEU A 274 -1.24 13.59 17.37
C LEU A 274 -0.86 12.30 16.67
N VAL A 275 -1.68 11.89 15.71
CA VAL A 275 -1.39 10.78 14.79
C VAL A 275 -1.28 11.30 13.37
N LEU A 276 -0.07 11.26 12.81
CA LEU A 276 0.27 11.69 11.47
C LEU A 276 0.12 10.51 10.50
N ALA A 277 -0.84 10.61 9.58
CA ALA A 277 -1.13 9.58 8.58
C ALA A 277 -0.88 10.02 7.12
N THR A 278 -0.64 11.32 6.91
CA THR A 278 -0.17 11.82 5.61
C THR A 278 1.31 11.47 5.44
N PRO A 279 1.79 11.07 4.24
CA PRO A 279 3.22 10.96 3.99
C PRO A 279 3.89 12.30 4.25
N LEU A 280 4.77 12.36 5.25
CA LEU A 280 5.38 13.61 5.70
C LEU A 280 6.20 14.29 4.61
N GLU A 281 6.80 13.50 3.72
CA GLU A 281 7.64 13.91 2.59
C GLU A 281 6.82 14.52 1.44
N LEU A 282 5.50 14.25 1.45
CA LEU A 282 4.53 14.89 0.55
C LEU A 282 3.71 15.95 1.26
N SER A 283 3.93 16.14 2.56
CA SER A 283 3.29 17.17 3.36
C SER A 283 4.18 18.40 3.42
N SER A 284 3.56 19.57 3.61
CA SER A 284 4.26 20.81 3.91
C SER A 284 3.96 21.25 5.33
N ILE A 285 3.74 20.28 6.23
CA ILE A 285 3.42 20.56 7.64
C ILE A 285 4.69 21.06 8.33
N LYS A 286 4.61 22.26 8.89
CA LYS A 286 5.67 22.81 9.74
C LYS A 286 5.47 22.39 11.19
N PHE A 287 6.56 22.08 11.88
CA PHE A 287 6.53 21.80 13.31
C PHE A 287 7.26 22.91 14.04
N VAL A 288 6.54 23.65 14.90
CA VAL A 288 7.10 24.77 15.66
C VAL A 288 7.03 24.45 17.14
N LYS A 289 8.16 24.45 17.82
CA LYS A 289 8.25 24.27 19.27
C LYS A 289 8.31 25.63 19.95
N ILE A 290 7.42 25.82 20.93
CA ILE A 290 7.38 27.03 21.77
C ILE A 290 7.77 26.65 23.18
N GLY A 291 8.90 27.18 23.64
CA GLY A 291 9.44 26.96 24.98
C GLY A 291 9.99 28.22 25.63
N THR A 292 10.23 28.17 26.94
CA THR A 292 11.02 29.18 27.64
C THR A 292 12.50 28.90 27.39
N GLN A 293 13.18 29.75 26.61
CA GLN A 293 14.64 29.67 26.50
C GLN A 293 15.28 30.14 27.81
N GLY A 294 15.73 29.20 28.64
CA GLY A 294 16.76 29.48 29.63
C GLY A 294 18.12 29.42 28.93
N LYS A 295 18.87 30.53 28.91
CA LYS A 295 20.28 30.48 28.50
C LYS A 295 21.01 29.46 29.37
N GLU A 296 21.47 28.35 28.79
CA GLU A 296 22.40 27.47 29.49
C GLU A 296 23.68 28.25 29.81
N GLY A 297 23.91 28.53 31.10
CA GLY A 297 25.22 28.98 31.59
C GLY A 297 25.26 30.19 32.52
N GLU A 298 24.17 30.90 32.79
CA GLU A 298 24.19 32.02 33.75
C GLU A 298 23.26 31.76 34.93
N ALA A 299 23.82 31.89 36.14
CA ALA A 299 23.11 31.70 37.39
C ALA A 299 21.86 32.59 37.44
N LEU A 300 20.74 31.97 37.78
CA LEU A 300 19.44 32.61 37.97
C LEU A 300 19.53 33.73 39.02
N SER A 301 19.58 34.97 38.55
CA SER A 301 19.12 36.13 39.30
C SER A 301 18.26 36.97 38.37
N ASP A 302 17.00 37.12 38.75
CA ASP A 302 15.96 38.01 38.23
C ASP A 302 14.86 37.34 37.36
N GLU A 303 13.66 37.23 37.96
CA GLU A 303 12.42 36.66 37.41
C GLU A 303 11.75 37.50 36.31
N HIS A 304 12.46 38.36 35.57
CA HIS A 304 11.80 39.38 34.73
C HIS A 304 12.11 39.40 33.23
N ASP A 305 12.85 38.42 32.67
CA ASP A 305 13.00 38.31 31.21
C ASP A 305 12.97 36.84 30.75
N MET A 306 11.79 36.22 30.75
CA MET A 306 11.55 34.99 29.99
C MET A 306 10.89 35.35 28.65
N GLN A 307 11.67 35.46 27.59
CA GLN A 307 11.15 35.49 26.22
C GLN A 307 10.77 34.07 25.79
N ALA A 308 9.54 33.92 25.27
CA ALA A 308 9.13 32.71 24.58
C ALA A 308 9.96 32.60 23.29
N GLY A 309 10.77 31.55 23.18
CA GLY A 309 11.51 31.24 21.96
C GLY A 309 10.67 30.32 21.09
N GLU A 310 10.60 30.63 19.79
CA GLU A 310 10.05 29.75 18.76
C GLU A 310 11.20 29.07 18.02
N GLU A 311 11.16 27.74 17.95
CA GLU A 311 12.11 26.92 17.22
C GLU A 311 11.36 26.07 16.18
N GLU A 312 11.67 26.23 14.90
CA GLU A 312 11.16 25.33 13.86
C GLU A 312 11.94 24.00 13.93
N LEU A 313 11.23 22.90 14.15
CA LEU A 313 11.80 21.56 14.21
C LEU A 313 11.86 20.96 12.80
N GLU A 314 13.07 20.64 12.36
CA GLU A 314 13.23 19.74 11.21
C GLU A 314 12.99 18.30 11.67
N LEU A 315 11.95 17.67 11.13
CA LEU A 315 11.74 16.24 11.35
C LEU A 315 12.84 15.46 10.63
N ASP A 316 13.54 14.62 11.39
CA ASP A 316 14.56 13.72 10.86
C ASP A 316 13.96 12.94 9.68
N HIS A 317 14.62 13.05 8.52
CA HIS A 317 14.27 12.37 7.27
C HIS A 317 13.06 12.87 6.46
N SER A 318 12.58 14.12 6.61
CA SER A 318 11.50 14.64 5.76
C SER A 318 11.87 14.73 4.25
N SER A 319 13.16 14.69 3.89
CA SER A 319 13.65 14.95 2.53
C SER A 319 13.94 13.72 1.63
N ASP A 320 14.04 12.50 2.18
CA ASP A 320 14.79 11.44 1.48
C ASP A 320 13.94 10.31 0.86
N ILE A 321 12.62 10.27 1.11
CA ILE A 321 11.74 9.29 0.44
C ILE A 321 11.24 9.86 -0.88
N LEU A 322 11.91 9.48 -1.96
CA LEU A 322 11.41 9.71 -3.31
C LEU A 322 10.18 8.85 -3.54
N PHE A 323 9.06 9.44 -3.95
CA PHE A 323 7.90 8.68 -4.41
C PHE A 323 7.97 8.51 -5.93
N ARG A 324 7.61 7.31 -6.41
CA ARG A 324 7.48 7.09 -7.85
C ARG A 324 6.11 7.55 -8.31
N THR A 325 6.10 8.42 -9.33
CA THR A 325 4.87 8.78 -10.02
C THR A 325 4.43 7.62 -10.90
N THR A 326 3.20 7.17 -10.70
CA THR A 326 2.54 6.18 -11.56
C THR A 326 1.42 6.87 -12.31
N HIS A 327 1.18 6.44 -13.54
CA HIS A 327 0.08 6.94 -14.36
C HIS A 327 -0.91 5.81 -14.59
N SER A 328 -2.18 6.09 -14.33
CA SER A 328 -3.29 5.19 -14.63
C SER A 328 -4.23 5.87 -15.62
N THR A 329 -4.47 5.22 -16.75
CA THR A 329 -5.40 5.70 -17.78
C THR A 329 -6.52 4.69 -17.93
N PHE A 330 -7.77 5.15 -17.78
CA PHE A 330 -8.97 4.37 -18.04
C PHE A 330 -9.49 4.70 -19.43
N VAL A 331 -9.63 3.67 -20.26
CA VAL A 331 -10.06 3.79 -21.65
C VAL A 331 -11.24 2.86 -21.87
N GLN A 332 -12.35 3.40 -22.39
CA GLN A 332 -13.43 2.60 -22.91
C GLN A 332 -13.28 2.49 -24.43
N GLY A 333 -13.12 1.29 -24.96
CA GLY A 333 -12.87 1.16 -26.40
C GLY A 333 -12.60 -0.25 -26.90
N VAL A 334 -12.40 -0.35 -28.22
CA VAL A 334 -12.11 -1.61 -28.90
C VAL A 334 -10.60 -1.81 -28.98
N LEU A 335 -10.09 -2.79 -28.24
CA LEU A 335 -8.67 -3.11 -28.18
C LEU A 335 -8.14 -3.65 -29.52
N ASN A 336 -7.01 -3.12 -29.98
CA ASN A 336 -6.26 -3.61 -31.12
C ASN A 336 -5.52 -4.91 -30.76
N ALA A 337 -6.23 -6.04 -30.84
CA ALA A 337 -5.67 -7.34 -30.48
C ALA A 337 -4.39 -7.72 -31.26
N SER A 338 -4.22 -7.25 -32.50
CA SER A 338 -3.00 -7.50 -33.28
C SER A 338 -1.75 -6.90 -32.65
N ARG A 339 -1.85 -5.73 -32.01
CA ARG A 339 -0.75 -5.06 -31.31
C ARG A 339 -0.22 -5.87 -30.13
N LEU A 340 -1.11 -6.59 -29.44
CA LEU A 340 -0.83 -7.24 -28.16
C LEU A 340 -0.69 -8.77 -28.27
N THR A 341 -0.79 -9.34 -29.47
CA THR A 341 -0.66 -10.78 -29.72
C THR A 341 0.51 -11.13 -30.66
N GLY A 342 1.29 -10.14 -31.10
CA GLY A 342 2.45 -10.33 -31.97
C GLY A 342 2.11 -11.06 -33.29
N GLY A 343 0.86 -10.94 -33.75
CA GLY A 343 0.37 -11.67 -34.91
C GLY A 343 0.42 -13.20 -34.77
N ALA A 344 0.12 -13.77 -33.60
CA ALA A 344 -0.26 -15.18 -33.38
C ALA A 344 0.52 -16.30 -34.12
N LYS A 345 1.79 -16.09 -34.50
CA LYS A 345 2.58 -17.08 -35.27
C LYS A 345 3.27 -18.14 -34.41
N TRP A 346 3.38 -17.96 -33.09
CA TRP A 346 4.18 -18.81 -32.19
C TRP A 346 3.38 -19.73 -31.26
N LEU A 347 2.03 -19.67 -31.28
CA LEU A 347 1.19 -20.56 -30.48
C LEU A 347 1.44 -22.02 -30.93
N THR A 348 2.19 -22.76 -30.12
CA THR A 348 2.48 -24.18 -30.31
C THR A 348 1.17 -24.98 -30.41
N GLY A 349 1.21 -26.10 -31.12
CA GLY A 349 0.04 -26.79 -31.70
C GLY A 349 -1.13 -27.15 -30.78
N TRP A 350 -1.02 -27.01 -29.45
CA TRP A 350 -2.13 -27.18 -28.52
C TRP A 350 -3.09 -25.97 -28.46
N SER A 351 -2.57 -24.74 -28.57
CA SER A 351 -3.40 -23.52 -28.53
C SER A 351 -4.18 -23.28 -29.83
N ARG A 352 -3.76 -23.90 -30.95
CA ARG A 352 -4.50 -23.90 -32.22
C ARG A 352 -5.83 -24.70 -32.16
N LYS A 353 -5.96 -25.65 -31.23
CA LYS A 353 -7.16 -26.50 -31.08
C LYS A 353 -8.25 -25.91 -30.18
N ALA A 354 -7.92 -24.92 -29.35
CA ALA A 354 -8.92 -24.15 -28.62
C ALA A 354 -9.47 -23.07 -29.58
N GLY A 355 -10.74 -23.17 -29.95
CA GLY A 355 -11.40 -22.27 -30.92
C GLY A 355 -11.18 -20.78 -30.64
N ALA A 356 -11.31 -19.97 -31.68
CA ALA A 356 -10.86 -18.58 -31.85
C ALA A 356 -11.32 -17.50 -30.84
N ALA A 357 -11.90 -17.86 -29.69
CA ALA A 357 -12.40 -16.95 -28.66
C ALA A 357 -11.35 -16.57 -27.57
N SER A 358 -10.06 -16.91 -27.72
CA SER A 358 -9.03 -16.80 -26.65
C SER A 358 -7.78 -15.96 -26.99
N ARG A 359 -7.90 -14.93 -27.84
CA ARG A 359 -6.69 -14.30 -28.42
C ARG A 359 -5.96 -13.30 -27.52
N VAL A 360 -6.66 -12.52 -26.69
CA VAL A 360 -6.02 -11.54 -25.80
C VAL A 360 -6.38 -11.87 -24.35
N PRO A 361 -5.40 -12.02 -23.45
CA PRO A 361 -5.68 -12.20 -22.03
C PRO A 361 -6.43 -10.99 -21.44
N ASP A 362 -7.21 -11.22 -20.37
CA ASP A 362 -7.87 -10.13 -19.65
C ASP A 362 -6.86 -9.14 -19.08
N SER A 363 -5.69 -9.62 -18.65
CA SER A 363 -4.60 -8.78 -18.16
C SER A 363 -3.27 -9.10 -18.85
N ILE A 364 -2.56 -8.08 -19.31
CA ILE A 364 -1.22 -8.19 -19.88
C ILE A 364 -0.26 -7.45 -18.96
N TYR A 365 0.81 -8.13 -18.55
CA TYR A 365 1.84 -7.60 -17.67
C TYR A 365 3.17 -7.56 -18.41
N ALA A 366 3.77 -6.38 -18.50
CA ALA A 366 5.05 -6.19 -19.16
C ALA A 366 6.18 -6.79 -18.31
N THR A 367 7.06 -7.58 -18.92
CA THR A 367 8.25 -8.13 -18.25
C THR A 367 9.24 -7.03 -17.88
N GLU A 368 10.24 -7.37 -17.08
CA GLU A 368 11.28 -6.43 -16.64
C GLU A 368 11.96 -5.70 -17.79
N ASP A 369 12.36 -6.46 -18.81
CA ASP A 369 13.12 -5.93 -19.96
C ASP A 369 12.24 -5.23 -21.00
N SER A 370 10.91 -5.28 -20.85
CA SER A 370 9.98 -4.65 -21.80
C SER A 370 10.17 -3.13 -21.82
N GLN A 371 10.52 -2.62 -23.01
CA GLN A 371 10.67 -1.19 -23.31
C GLN A 371 9.37 -0.56 -23.82
N ASP A 372 8.25 -1.26 -23.70
CA ASP A 372 6.93 -0.73 -24.07
C ASP A 372 6.51 0.42 -23.13
N PHE A 373 5.59 1.28 -23.60
CA PHE A 373 5.17 2.48 -22.87
C PHE A 373 4.22 2.19 -21.71
N PHE A 374 3.77 0.94 -21.55
CA PHE A 374 2.90 0.49 -20.46
C PHE A 374 3.59 -0.60 -19.61
N THR A 375 3.23 -0.66 -18.32
CA THR A 375 3.58 -1.77 -17.44
C THR A 375 2.49 -2.82 -17.38
N SER A 376 1.22 -2.42 -17.55
CA SER A 376 0.13 -3.37 -17.72
C SER A 376 -1.11 -2.80 -18.39
N ILE A 377 -1.91 -3.69 -18.96
CA ILE A 377 -3.24 -3.41 -19.51
C ILE A 377 -4.18 -4.46 -18.93
N SER A 378 -5.27 -4.05 -18.29
CA SER A 378 -6.26 -4.96 -17.71
C SER A 378 -7.67 -4.59 -18.11
N HIS A 379 -8.46 -5.58 -18.52
CA HIS A 379 -9.87 -5.44 -18.88
C HIS A 379 -10.75 -5.52 -17.63
N TYR A 380 -11.56 -4.49 -17.41
CA TYR A 380 -12.46 -4.37 -16.26
C TYR A 380 -13.92 -4.73 -16.58
N GLY A 381 -14.22 -5.11 -17.82
CA GLY A 381 -15.58 -5.39 -18.31
C GLY A 381 -16.12 -4.21 -19.14
N HIS A 382 -17.16 -4.45 -19.95
CA HIS A 382 -17.82 -3.42 -20.78
C HIS A 382 -16.87 -2.61 -21.65
N ASN A 383 -15.83 -3.27 -22.16
CA ASN A 383 -14.77 -2.66 -22.96
C ASN A 383 -14.00 -1.53 -22.24
N VAL A 384 -14.05 -1.51 -20.90
CA VAL A 384 -13.22 -0.61 -20.09
C VAL A 384 -11.90 -1.29 -19.76
N TYR A 385 -10.82 -0.58 -20.03
CA TYR A 385 -9.45 -1.01 -19.79
C TYR A 385 -8.75 -0.03 -18.88
N LYS A 386 -8.00 -0.57 -17.92
CA LYS A 386 -7.06 0.18 -17.11
C LYS A 386 -5.66 -0.08 -17.61
N ILE A 387 -4.91 1.00 -17.86
CA ILE A 387 -3.54 0.95 -18.33
C ILE A 387 -2.66 1.60 -17.27
N PHE A 388 -1.65 0.87 -16.81
CA PHE A 388 -0.58 1.44 -15.99
C PHE A 388 0.63 1.74 -16.86
N SER A 389 1.22 2.91 -16.65
CA SER A 389 2.37 3.38 -17.41
C SER A 389 3.34 4.19 -16.53
N PRO A 390 4.64 4.23 -16.89
CA PRO A 390 5.62 5.05 -16.17
C PRO A 390 5.40 6.56 -16.36
N ARG A 391 4.75 6.96 -17.45
CA ARG A 391 4.44 8.35 -17.81
C ARG A 391 3.05 8.46 -18.41
N ARG A 392 2.50 9.66 -18.48
CA ARG A 392 1.27 9.93 -19.23
C ARG A 392 1.36 9.37 -20.65
N LEU A 393 0.30 8.70 -21.08
CA LEU A 393 0.18 8.14 -22.42
C LEU A 393 -0.07 9.26 -23.43
N LEU A 394 0.65 9.21 -24.56
CA LEU A 394 0.42 10.09 -25.69
C LEU A 394 -0.76 9.57 -26.52
N LYS A 395 -1.43 10.46 -27.25
CA LYS A 395 -2.55 10.09 -28.12
C LYS A 395 -2.16 8.96 -29.08
N ASP A 396 -1.02 9.07 -29.75
CA ASP A 396 -0.53 8.06 -30.71
C ASP A 396 -0.25 6.69 -30.04
N GLU A 397 -0.01 6.65 -28.74
CA GLU A 397 0.16 5.41 -27.97
C GLU A 397 -1.18 4.76 -27.65
N ILE A 398 -2.20 5.56 -27.36
CA ILE A 398 -3.57 5.08 -27.19
C ILE A 398 -4.12 4.61 -28.54
N ASP A 399 -3.86 5.33 -29.63
CA ASP A 399 -4.22 4.94 -31.01
C ASP A 399 -3.56 3.61 -31.44
N GLN A 400 -2.39 3.27 -30.89
CA GLN A 400 -1.77 1.95 -31.10
C GLN A 400 -2.53 0.82 -30.37
N LEU A 401 -3.12 1.13 -29.21
CA LEU A 401 -3.80 0.15 -28.37
C LEU A 401 -5.28 -0.02 -28.71
N PHE A 402 -5.95 1.02 -29.22
CA PHE A 402 -7.40 1.01 -29.45
C PHE A 402 -7.75 1.55 -30.84
N SER A 403 -8.72 0.91 -31.51
CA SER A 403 -9.21 1.38 -32.81
C SER A 403 -10.32 2.42 -32.70
N VAL A 404 -11.13 2.34 -31.65
CA VAL A 404 -12.19 3.30 -31.29
C VAL A 404 -12.19 3.39 -29.78
N TYR A 405 -12.10 4.60 -29.22
CA TYR A 405 -12.04 4.76 -27.78
C TYR A 405 -12.50 6.13 -27.27
N GLU A 406 -12.80 6.16 -25.98
CA GLU A 406 -12.94 7.33 -25.12
C GLU A 406 -12.01 7.17 -23.91
N VAL A 407 -11.30 8.23 -23.53
CA VAL A 407 -10.52 8.26 -22.28
C VAL A 407 -11.43 8.71 -21.15
N LEU A 408 -11.71 7.82 -20.20
CA LEU A 408 -12.64 8.07 -19.09
C LEU A 408 -11.97 8.84 -17.94
N GLU A 409 -10.74 8.48 -17.57
CA GLU A 409 -9.97 9.16 -16.53
C GLU A 409 -8.47 8.98 -16.78
N GLU A 410 -7.71 10.05 -16.54
CA GLU A 410 -6.26 9.98 -16.39
C GLU A 410 -5.90 10.37 -14.96
N LYS A 411 -5.24 9.47 -14.23
CA LYS A 411 -4.77 9.74 -12.89
C LYS A 411 -3.24 9.67 -12.83
N GLU A 412 -2.66 10.79 -12.45
CA GLU A 412 -1.28 10.86 -11.96
C GLU A 412 -1.30 10.77 -10.44
N TRP A 413 -0.43 9.92 -9.88
CA TRP A 413 -0.28 9.83 -8.43
C TRP A 413 1.07 9.28 -7.97
N LYS A 414 1.50 9.75 -6.80
CA LYS A 414 2.63 9.23 -6.02
C LYS A 414 2.14 8.05 -5.16
N ALA A 415 1.93 6.91 -5.81
CA ALA A 415 1.24 5.77 -5.20
C ALA A 415 2.10 5.04 -4.16
N TYR A 416 3.41 4.96 -4.38
CA TYR A 416 4.34 4.18 -3.54
C TYR A 416 5.70 4.90 -3.41
N PRO A 417 6.42 4.70 -2.29
CA PRO A 417 7.83 5.03 -2.19
C PRO A 417 8.64 4.36 -3.30
N HIS A 418 9.73 4.99 -3.70
CA HIS A 418 10.76 4.39 -4.52
C HIS A 418 11.71 3.61 -3.61
N PHE A 419 11.62 2.30 -3.66
CA PHE A 419 12.48 1.43 -2.85
C PHE A 419 13.89 1.36 -3.44
N ARG A 420 14.88 1.67 -2.62
CA ARG A 420 16.31 1.69 -2.99
C ARG A 420 17.13 1.18 -1.79
N PRO A 421 17.26 -0.15 -1.65
CA PRO A 421 18.03 -0.73 -0.56
C PRO A 421 19.52 -0.30 -0.60
N PRO A 422 20.20 -0.17 0.55
CA PRO A 422 19.69 -0.42 1.90
C PRO A 422 18.70 0.66 2.36
N GLU A 423 17.54 0.23 2.88
CA GLU A 423 16.49 1.15 3.31
C GLU A 423 16.77 1.73 4.70
N GLN A 424 16.70 3.05 4.83
CA GLN A 424 16.70 3.74 6.12
C GLN A 424 15.26 3.88 6.62
N LEU A 425 14.85 3.00 7.53
CA LEU A 425 13.49 2.97 8.07
C LEU A 425 13.29 4.06 9.14
N LYS A 426 12.05 4.51 9.31
CA LYS A 426 11.71 5.64 10.18
C LYS A 426 11.21 5.20 11.55
N SER A 427 11.27 6.13 12.50
CA SER A 427 10.60 6.02 13.79
C SER A 427 9.09 6.22 13.64
N PHE A 428 8.29 5.44 14.37
CA PHE A 428 6.88 5.72 14.58
C PHE A 428 6.67 6.93 15.50
N ARG A 429 7.71 7.42 16.17
CA ARG A 429 7.73 8.66 16.94
C ARG A 429 8.74 9.63 16.31
N PRO A 430 8.33 10.48 15.36
CA PRO A 430 9.24 11.34 14.58
C PRO A 430 9.90 12.45 15.40
N ILE A 431 9.34 12.82 16.55
CA ILE A 431 9.96 13.76 17.50
C ILE A 431 10.10 13.02 18.82
N ALA A 432 11.35 12.82 19.26
CA ALA A 432 11.66 12.14 20.50
C ALA A 432 10.91 12.76 21.69
N ASP A 433 10.49 11.89 22.61
CA ASP A 433 9.72 12.23 23.81
C ASP A 433 8.33 12.85 23.57
N GLU A 434 7.93 13.22 22.36
CA GLU A 434 6.61 13.79 22.07
C GLU A 434 5.53 12.72 21.85
N ARG A 435 4.28 13.05 22.16
CA ARG A 435 3.08 12.26 21.83
C ARG A 435 2.61 12.54 20.41
N ILE A 436 3.56 12.57 19.48
CA ILE A 436 3.32 12.72 18.04
C ILE A 436 3.78 11.42 17.40
N TYR A 437 2.86 10.72 16.74
CA TYR A 437 3.10 9.41 16.15
C TYR A 437 2.95 9.45 14.64
N TYR A 438 3.77 8.70 13.90
CA TYR A 438 3.79 8.65 12.44
C TYR A 438 3.47 7.26 11.91
N VAL A 439 2.27 7.09 11.36
CA VAL A 439 1.78 5.78 10.89
C VAL A 439 2.59 5.26 9.71
N ASN A 440 3.02 6.15 8.81
CA ASN A 440 3.69 5.75 7.56
C ASN A 440 5.19 5.49 7.76
N ALA A 441 5.70 5.46 9.00
CA ALA A 441 7.08 5.08 9.29
C ALA A 441 7.46 3.69 8.74
N ILE A 442 6.48 2.79 8.67
CA ILE A 442 6.62 1.43 8.14
C ILE A 442 6.71 1.37 6.60
N GLU A 443 6.33 2.44 5.90
CA GLU A 443 6.01 2.39 4.47
C GLU A 443 7.24 2.20 3.57
N LYS A 444 8.42 2.66 4.01
CA LYS A 444 9.67 2.52 3.26
C LYS A 444 10.16 1.07 3.20
N ALA A 445 9.68 0.21 4.11
CA ALA A 445 9.93 -1.23 4.02
C ALA A 445 9.03 -1.87 2.95
N VAL A 446 7.72 -1.61 3.03
CA VAL A 446 6.69 -2.11 2.11
C VAL A 446 5.49 -1.17 2.13
N SER A 447 4.87 -0.90 0.98
CA SER A 447 3.67 -0.06 0.89
C SER A 447 2.46 -0.87 0.39
N ALA A 448 1.51 -1.14 1.29
CA ALA A 448 0.24 -1.79 0.98
C ALA A 448 -0.83 -1.40 2.01
N VAL A 449 -2.12 -1.58 1.65
CA VAL A 449 -3.27 -1.31 2.53
C VAL A 449 -3.11 -1.99 3.90
N GLU A 450 -2.71 -3.27 3.90
CA GLU A 450 -2.51 -4.03 5.14
C GLU A 450 -1.33 -3.50 5.96
N VAL A 451 -0.24 -3.09 5.30
CA VAL A 451 0.93 -2.54 5.99
C VAL A 451 0.60 -1.19 6.64
N SER A 452 -0.24 -0.36 6.01
CA SER A 452 -0.80 0.83 6.65
C SER A 452 -1.68 0.49 7.86
N ALA A 453 -2.46 -0.59 7.80
CA ALA A 453 -3.27 -1.05 8.93
C ALA A 453 -2.41 -1.55 10.10
N ILE A 454 -1.35 -2.31 9.81
CA ILE A 454 -0.33 -2.75 10.77
C ILE A 454 0.33 -1.54 11.45
N GLY A 455 0.78 -0.55 10.67
CA GLY A 455 1.32 0.68 11.21
C GLY A 455 0.30 1.42 12.08
N GLY A 456 -0.97 1.45 11.64
CA GLY A 456 -2.04 2.09 12.40
C GLY A 456 -2.31 1.40 13.73
N ARG A 457 -2.26 0.06 13.77
CA ARG A 457 -2.35 -0.73 14.99
C ARG A 457 -1.16 -0.48 15.92
N ASN A 458 0.05 -0.42 15.38
CA ASN A 458 1.26 -0.15 16.17
C ASN A 458 1.15 1.21 16.89
N VAL A 459 0.80 2.26 16.15
CA VAL A 459 0.60 3.60 16.72
C VAL A 459 -0.52 3.63 17.77
N ALA A 460 -1.63 2.94 17.54
CA ALA A 460 -2.71 2.87 18.53
C ALA A 460 -2.26 2.17 19.84
N LEU A 461 -1.40 1.16 19.75
CA LEU A 461 -0.83 0.49 20.91
C LEU A 461 0.17 1.39 21.65
N MET A 462 1.06 2.10 20.93
CA MET A 462 1.99 3.07 21.52
C MET A 462 1.23 4.17 22.27
N LEU A 463 0.24 4.79 21.63
CA LEU A 463 -0.58 5.84 22.23
C LEU A 463 -1.34 5.32 23.46
N CYS A 464 -1.90 4.11 23.38
CA CYS A 464 -2.54 3.49 24.55
C CYS A 464 -1.56 3.24 25.69
N SER A 465 -0.34 2.78 25.40
CA SER A 465 0.70 2.56 26.41
C SER A 465 1.10 3.89 27.09
N ASP A 466 1.28 4.95 26.31
CA ASP A 466 1.75 6.25 26.79
C ASP A 466 0.70 7.00 27.60
N MET A 467 -0.59 6.87 27.25
CA MET A 467 -1.68 7.65 27.84
C MET A 467 -2.60 6.86 28.76
N PHE A 468 -2.69 5.53 28.58
CA PHE A 468 -3.61 4.65 29.30
C PHE A 468 -2.90 3.37 29.80
N PRO A 469 -1.79 3.49 30.56
CA PRO A 469 -0.95 2.35 30.94
C PRO A 469 -1.71 1.25 31.69
N SER A 470 -2.72 1.61 32.49
CA SER A 470 -3.56 0.65 33.23
C SER A 470 -4.41 -0.27 32.34
N LYS A 471 -4.71 0.14 31.10
CA LYS A 471 -5.47 -0.66 30.13
C LYS A 471 -4.58 -1.50 29.22
N CYS A 472 -3.39 -0.99 28.92
CA CYS A 472 -2.51 -1.55 27.90
C CYS A 472 -1.28 -2.27 28.46
N SER A 473 -1.07 -2.29 29.78
CA SER A 473 -0.08 -3.18 30.41
C SER A 473 -0.61 -4.61 30.54
N LYS A 474 -0.13 -5.53 29.70
CA LYS A 474 -0.08 -6.95 30.04
C LYS A 474 1.21 -7.61 29.56
N SER A 475 2.29 -7.44 30.33
CA SER A 475 3.45 -8.36 30.28
C SER A 475 4.35 -8.32 31.53
N THR A 476 3.83 -8.10 32.75
CA THR A 476 4.64 -8.26 33.98
C THR A 476 3.99 -9.13 35.06
N GLN A 477 2.66 -9.22 35.15
CA GLN A 477 1.99 -9.98 36.22
C GLN A 477 1.92 -11.51 36.04
N GLN A 478 2.50 -12.09 34.99
CA GLN A 478 2.54 -13.56 34.78
C GLN A 478 3.95 -14.16 34.77
N ARG A 479 4.99 -13.38 35.10
CA ARG A 479 6.37 -13.89 35.24
C ARG A 479 6.86 -14.06 36.69
N GLU A 480 6.04 -13.74 37.69
CA GLU A 480 6.39 -13.92 39.10
C GLU A 480 5.62 -15.04 39.82
N GLU A 481 4.76 -15.81 39.13
CA GLU A 481 4.01 -16.92 39.74
C GLU A 481 4.07 -18.26 39.00
N LEU A 482 5.15 -18.55 38.26
CA LEU A 482 5.45 -19.92 37.79
C LEU A 482 6.91 -20.32 38.01
#